data_AF-A0A8J5Z465-F1
#
_entry.id   AF-A0A8J5Z465-F1
#
_cell.length_a   1.000
_cell.length_b   1.000
_cell.length_c   1.000
_cell.angle_alpha   90.00
_cell.angle_beta   90.00
_cell.angle_gamma   90.00
#
_symmetry.space_group_name_H-M   'P 1'
#
loop_
_entity.id
_entity.type
_entity.pdbx_description
1 polymer ?
#
loop_
_entity_poly.entity_id
_entity_poly.type
_entity_poly.pdbx_seq_one_letter_code
_entity_poly.pdbx_strand_id
1 'polypeptide(L)'
;MCVDYRDLNRASPKDNFPLPHIDTLVDNTAKHSLFSFMDGFSGYNQIKMASEDMEKTTFITMWGTFCYKVMPFGLKNAGATYQRAMVTLFHDMMHKEIEAEKVPVKAQSSQMYVRGYLREVARLHCQ
;
A
#
# COMPACT_ATOMS: atom_id res chain seq x y z
N MET A 1 6.20 -12.41 11.31
CA MET A 1 5.85 -12.14 12.72
C MET A 1 4.54 -11.38 12.73
N CYS A 2 3.60 -11.76 13.60
CA CYS A 2 2.30 -11.08 13.73
C CYS A 2 2.26 -10.38 15.09
N VAL A 3 2.04 -9.07 15.10
CA VAL A 3 1.93 -8.26 16.32
C VAL A 3 0.47 -7.89 16.52
N ASP A 4 -0.02 -8.06 17.75
CA ASP A 4 -1.40 -7.73 18.08
C ASP A 4 -1.56 -6.22 18.30
N TYR A 5 -2.03 -5.52 17.27
CA TYR A 5 -2.31 -4.09 17.32
C TYR A 5 -3.77 -3.76 17.67
N ARG A 6 -4.59 -4.69 18.21
CA ARG A 6 -6.02 -4.42 18.46
C ARG A 6 -6.27 -3.19 19.33
N ASP A 7 -5.50 -3.02 20.39
CA ASP A 7 -5.66 -1.88 21.30
C ASP A 7 -5.15 -0.57 20.69
N LEU A 8 -3.99 -0.61 20.03
CA LEU A 8 -3.47 0.53 19.26
C LEU A 8 -4.48 0.97 18.20
N ASN A 9 -5.05 0.01 17.48
CA ASN A 9 -6.08 0.28 16.49
C ASN A 9 -7.30 0.91 17.16
N ARG A 10 -7.80 0.40 18.28
CA ARG A 10 -8.96 0.99 18.96
C ARG A 10 -8.71 2.44 19.39
N ALA A 11 -7.51 2.76 19.86
CA ALA A 11 -7.12 4.12 20.27
C ALA A 11 -6.87 5.06 19.09
N SER A 12 -6.54 4.54 17.91
CA SER A 12 -6.20 5.35 16.73
C SER A 12 -7.45 5.88 16.01
N PRO A 13 -7.48 7.17 15.63
CA PRO A 13 -8.55 7.71 14.78
C PRO A 13 -8.60 6.95 13.45
N LYS A 14 -9.81 6.67 12.97
CA LYS A 14 -10.00 5.98 11.69
C LYS A 14 -9.75 6.96 10.54
N ASP A 15 -8.93 6.53 9.60
CA ASP A 15 -8.75 7.21 8.33
C ASP A 15 -9.87 6.82 7.36
N ASN A 16 -10.59 7.81 6.83
CA ASN A 16 -11.72 7.61 5.93
C ASN A 16 -11.34 7.83 4.46
N PHE A 17 -10.06 7.69 4.11
CA PHE A 17 -9.64 7.71 2.71
C PHE A 17 -10.45 6.69 1.90
N PRO A 18 -11.03 7.09 0.75
CA PRO A 18 -12.00 6.27 0.05
C PRO A 18 -11.31 5.07 -0.59
N LEU A 19 -11.52 3.88 -0.03
CA LEU A 19 -11.16 2.62 -0.68
C LEU A 19 -12.07 2.39 -1.89
N PRO A 20 -11.54 1.91 -3.04
CA PRO A 20 -12.36 1.71 -4.21
C PRO A 20 -13.38 0.63 -3.89
N HIS A 21 -14.62 0.81 -4.33
CA HIS A 21 -15.61 -0.24 -4.13
C HIS A 21 -15.30 -1.44 -5.03
N ILE A 22 -15.49 -2.66 -4.52
CA ILE A 22 -15.22 -3.89 -5.26
C ILE A 22 -15.97 -3.90 -6.60
N ASP A 23 -17.22 -3.45 -6.62
CA ASP A 23 -18.03 -3.39 -7.84
C ASP A 23 -17.42 -2.45 -8.88
N THR A 24 -16.88 -1.30 -8.47
CA THR A 24 -16.16 -0.38 -9.35
C THR A 24 -14.90 -1.01 -9.94
N LEU A 25 -14.16 -1.79 -9.12
CA LEU A 25 -12.98 -2.52 -9.59
C LEU A 25 -13.35 -3.57 -10.65
N VAL A 26 -14.44 -4.31 -10.42
CA VAL A 26 -14.95 -5.36 -11.33
C VAL A 26 -15.44 -4.77 -12.64
N ASP A 27 -16.25 -3.70 -12.59
CA ASP A 27 -16.79 -3.05 -13.78
C ASP A 27 -15.69 -2.43 -14.66
N ASN A 28 -14.66 -1.85 -14.02
CA ASN A 28 -13.52 -1.26 -14.73
C ASN A 28 -12.57 -2.32 -15.30
N THR A 29 -12.55 -3.52 -14.74
CA THR A 29 -11.77 -4.64 -15.27
C THR A 29 -12.53 -5.35 -16.39
N ALA A 30 -13.84 -5.58 -16.29
CA ALA A 30 -14.64 -6.32 -17.28
C ALA A 30 -14.50 -5.87 -18.75
N LYS A 31 -14.00 -4.66 -19.01
CA LYS A 31 -13.74 -4.09 -20.35
C LYS A 31 -12.39 -4.49 -20.97
N HIS A 32 -11.54 -5.23 -20.27
CA HIS A 32 -10.18 -5.57 -20.75
C HIS A 32 -9.97 -7.08 -20.90
N SER A 33 -9.14 -7.48 -21.87
CA SER A 33 -8.91 -8.89 -22.24
C SER A 33 -7.79 -9.56 -21.45
N LEU A 34 -6.93 -8.79 -20.75
CA LEU A 34 -5.78 -9.30 -20.01
C LEU A 34 -5.55 -8.50 -18.73
N PHE A 35 -5.25 -9.21 -17.63
CA PHE A 35 -4.89 -8.63 -16.35
C PHE A 35 -3.62 -9.29 -15.80
N SER A 36 -2.77 -8.49 -15.19
CA SER A 36 -1.68 -8.97 -14.35
C SER A 36 -1.88 -8.47 -12.93
N PHE A 37 -1.82 -9.36 -11.94
CA PHE A 37 -1.86 -8.95 -10.54
C PHE A 37 -0.44 -8.63 -10.06
N MET A 38 -0.18 -7.40 -9.65
CA MET A 38 1.02 -7.12 -8.86
C MET A 38 0.76 -7.48 -7.40
N ASP A 39 1.71 -8.20 -6.81
CA ASP A 39 1.65 -8.55 -5.39
C ASP A 39 1.91 -7.32 -4.52
N GLY A 40 0.82 -6.62 -4.17
CA GLY A 40 0.83 -5.52 -3.21
C GLY A 40 0.98 -5.98 -1.76
N PHE A 41 1.01 -7.29 -1.49
CA PHE A 41 1.07 -7.81 -0.11
C PHE A 41 2.36 -7.35 0.56
N SER A 42 3.51 -7.39 -0.12
CA SER A 42 4.76 -6.81 0.40
C SER A 42 4.81 -5.27 0.38
N GLY A 43 3.83 -4.61 -0.25
CA GLY A 43 3.81 -3.17 -0.49
C GLY A 43 3.76 -2.34 0.79
N TYR A 44 3.11 -2.82 1.84
CA TYR A 44 3.08 -2.14 3.15
C TYR A 44 4.48 -2.00 3.76
N ASN A 45 5.30 -3.04 3.64
CA ASN A 45 6.67 -3.04 4.16
C ASN A 45 7.62 -2.11 3.37
N GLN A 46 7.15 -1.48 2.28
CA GLN A 46 7.91 -0.49 1.52
C GLN A 46 7.54 0.95 1.92
N ILE A 47 6.41 1.14 2.64
CA ILE A 47 5.97 2.46 3.13
C ILE A 47 6.68 2.74 4.44
N LYS A 48 7.45 3.82 4.50
CA LYS A 48 8.12 4.25 5.74
C LYS A 48 7.10 4.69 6.78
N MET A 49 7.33 4.32 8.02
CA MET A 49 6.58 4.88 9.16
C MET A 49 6.99 6.34 9.37
N ALA A 50 6.01 7.18 9.73
CA ALA A 50 6.31 8.50 10.26
C ALA A 50 7.13 8.36 11.56
N SER A 51 8.16 9.19 11.73
CA SER A 51 9.08 9.06 12.88
C SER A 51 8.37 9.13 14.23
N GLU A 52 7.31 9.93 14.33
CA GLU A 52 6.45 10.07 15.53
C GLU A 52 5.54 8.86 15.81
N ASP A 53 5.30 8.01 14.81
CA ASP A 53 4.43 6.84 14.91
C ASP A 53 5.21 5.53 15.06
N MET A 54 6.52 5.54 14.78
CA MET A 54 7.38 4.36 14.89
C MET A 54 7.29 3.73 16.29
N GLU A 55 7.44 4.53 17.34
CA GLU A 55 7.40 4.05 18.72
C GLU A 55 6.04 3.44 19.11
N LYS A 56 4.95 3.85 18.45
CA LYS A 56 3.61 3.28 18.67
C LYS A 56 3.49 1.85 18.13
N THR A 57 4.36 1.47 17.20
CA THR A 57 4.45 0.10 16.64
C THR A 57 5.42 -0.80 17.39
N THR A 58 5.75 -0.44 18.63
CA THR A 58 6.68 -1.20 19.46
C THR A 58 6.10 -2.58 19.82
N PHE A 59 6.95 -3.60 19.75
CA PHE A 59 6.66 -4.96 20.17
C PHE A 59 7.82 -5.53 20.97
N ILE A 60 7.50 -6.50 21.83
CA ILE A 60 8.47 -7.14 22.72
C ILE A 60 8.73 -8.56 22.22
N THR A 61 10.01 -8.92 22.20
CA THR A 61 10.47 -10.30 21.93
C THR A 61 11.36 -10.76 23.08
N MET A 62 11.75 -12.04 23.10
CA MET A 62 12.71 -12.54 24.09
C MET A 62 14.10 -11.87 24.02
N TRP A 63 14.41 -11.20 22.89
CA TRP A 63 15.68 -10.51 22.67
C TRP A 63 15.61 -9.00 22.91
N GLY A 64 14.45 -8.48 23.31
CA GLY A 64 14.26 -7.07 23.62
C GLY A 64 13.07 -6.44 22.90
N THR A 65 13.05 -5.11 22.98
CA THR A 65 11.98 -4.24 22.51
C THR A 65 12.37 -3.63 21.17
N PHE A 66 11.51 -3.79 20.17
CA PHE A 66 11.76 -3.35 18.81
C PHE A 66 10.56 -2.57 18.28
N CYS A 67 10.78 -1.67 17.32
CA CYS A 67 9.72 -0.95 16.61
C CYS A 67 9.91 -1.07 15.10
N TYR A 68 8.83 -0.89 14.34
CA TYR A 68 8.87 -0.98 12.90
C TYR A 68 9.30 0.36 12.25
N LYS A 69 10.25 0.29 11.32
CA LYS A 69 10.65 1.44 10.47
C LYS A 69 9.77 1.61 9.23
N VAL A 70 9.08 0.54 8.85
CA VAL A 70 8.19 0.45 7.70
C VAL A 70 6.85 -0.09 8.15
N MET A 71 5.77 0.25 7.47
CA MET A 71 4.42 0.00 7.93
C MET A 71 4.14 -1.51 8.12
N PRO A 72 3.92 -1.98 9.36
CA PRO A 72 3.63 -3.38 9.60
C PRO A 72 2.18 -3.72 9.22
N PHE A 73 1.94 -4.99 8.92
CA PHE A 73 0.59 -5.52 8.83
C PHE A 73 -0.16 -5.40 10.15
N GLY A 74 -1.49 -5.30 10.06
CA GLY A 74 -2.38 -5.27 11.22
C GLY A 74 -2.71 -3.88 11.74
N LEU A 75 -2.15 -2.80 11.16
CA LEU A 75 -2.58 -1.44 11.48
C LEU A 75 -3.87 -1.06 10.75
N LYS A 76 -4.82 -0.43 11.47
CA LYS A 76 -6.13 -0.03 10.96
C LYS A 76 -6.04 0.84 9.69
N ASN A 77 -5.09 1.77 9.67
CA ASN A 77 -4.96 2.77 8.60
C ASN A 77 -3.94 2.37 7.52
N ALA A 78 -3.45 1.14 7.52
CA ALA A 78 -2.47 0.68 6.54
C ALA A 78 -3.02 0.70 5.11
N GLY A 79 -4.25 0.20 4.91
CA GLY A 79 -4.90 0.20 3.60
C GLY A 79 -5.10 1.61 3.04
N ALA A 80 -5.60 2.54 3.86
CA ALA A 80 -5.79 3.94 3.49
C ALA A 80 -4.46 4.62 3.07
N THR A 81 -3.39 4.36 3.82
CA THR A 81 -2.06 4.90 3.50
C THR A 81 -1.52 4.32 2.21
N TYR A 82 -1.64 3.01 2.03
CA TYR A 82 -1.21 2.34 0.80
C TYR A 82 -1.94 2.88 -0.42
N GLN A 83 -3.26 3.02 -0.32
CA GLN A 83 -4.05 3.53 -1.44
C GLN A 83 -3.73 4.99 -1.76
N ARG A 84 -3.52 5.86 -0.75
CA ARG A 84 -3.00 7.21 -0.99
C ARG A 84 -1.68 7.18 -1.73
N ALA A 85 -0.74 6.34 -1.30
CA ALA A 85 0.54 6.20 -1.99
C ALA A 85 0.37 5.75 -3.44
N MET A 86 -0.52 4.79 -3.72
CA MET A 86 -0.81 4.33 -5.08
C MET A 86 -1.46 5.43 -5.93
N VAL A 87 -2.45 6.15 -5.40
CA VAL A 87 -3.11 7.26 -6.11
C VAL A 87 -2.12 8.37 -6.41
N THR A 88 -1.24 8.72 -5.46
CA THR A 88 -0.20 9.74 -5.67
C THR A 88 0.83 9.30 -6.71
N LEU A 89 1.31 8.06 -6.65
CA LEU A 89 2.33 7.54 -7.56
C LEU A 89 1.82 7.32 -8.99
N PHE A 90 0.59 6.87 -9.12
CA PHE A 90 0.00 6.47 -10.40
C PHE A 90 -1.10 7.41 -10.87
N HIS A 91 -1.20 8.61 -10.30
CA HIS A 91 -2.28 9.58 -10.56
C HIS A 91 -2.67 9.68 -12.05
N ASP A 92 -1.68 9.77 -12.94
CA ASP A 92 -1.90 9.96 -14.38
C ASP A 92 -2.39 8.69 -15.11
N MET A 93 -2.15 7.52 -14.50
CA MET A 93 -2.51 6.18 -14.97
C MET A 93 -3.76 5.61 -14.28
N MET A 94 -4.21 6.23 -13.19
CA MET A 94 -5.43 5.86 -12.47
C MET A 94 -6.65 5.89 -13.40
N HIS A 95 -7.54 4.90 -13.27
CA HIS A 95 -8.75 4.72 -14.09
C HIS A 95 -8.53 4.45 -15.59
N LYS A 96 -7.28 4.48 -16.07
CA LYS A 96 -6.90 4.04 -17.42
C LYS A 96 -6.31 2.63 -17.38
N GLU A 97 -5.26 2.46 -16.58
CA GLU A 97 -4.42 1.26 -16.58
C GLU A 97 -4.31 0.57 -15.21
N ILE A 98 -4.58 1.30 -14.11
CA ILE A 98 -4.34 0.84 -12.73
C ILE A 98 -5.59 1.07 -11.88
N GLU A 99 -5.94 0.05 -11.09
CA GLU A 99 -6.97 0.04 -10.05
C GLU A 99 -6.34 -0.46 -8.73
N ALA A 100 -6.64 0.15 -7.58
CA ALA A 100 -5.82 0.01 -6.36
C ALA A 100 -6.58 -0.62 -5.17
N GLU A 101 -6.50 -1.95 -5.01
CA GLU A 101 -6.70 -2.62 -3.70
C GLU A 101 -6.09 -4.03 -3.70
N LYS A 102 -6.31 -4.76 -4.79
CA LYS A 102 -5.38 -5.69 -5.42
C LYS A 102 -4.98 -4.99 -6.70
N VAL A 103 -3.75 -5.05 -7.18
CA VAL A 103 -3.40 -4.28 -8.39
C VAL A 103 -3.64 -5.16 -9.63
N PRO A 104 -4.83 -5.21 -10.28
CA PRO A 104 -4.89 -5.63 -11.67
C PRO A 104 -4.26 -4.50 -12.49
N VAL A 105 -2.98 -4.66 -12.80
CA VAL A 105 -2.33 -3.89 -13.85
C VAL A 105 -2.90 -4.35 -15.19
N LYS A 106 -3.47 -3.41 -15.95
CA LYS A 106 -3.78 -3.59 -17.36
C LYS A 106 -2.47 -3.45 -18.14
N ALA A 107 -2.01 -4.51 -18.78
CA ALA A 107 -0.77 -4.48 -19.57
C ALA A 107 -1.04 -4.79 -21.05
N GLN A 108 -0.56 -3.93 -21.96
CA GLN A 108 -0.37 -4.29 -23.37
C GLN A 108 1.01 -4.93 -23.62
N SER A 109 1.99 -4.77 -22.71
CA SER A 109 3.32 -5.39 -22.76
C SER A 109 4.05 -5.28 -21.41
N SER A 110 4.78 -6.34 -21.02
CA SER A 110 5.42 -6.55 -19.71
C SER A 110 6.70 -5.71 -19.45
N GLN A 111 7.29 -5.08 -20.47
CA GLN A 111 8.61 -4.42 -20.35
C GLN A 111 8.58 -2.96 -19.86
N MET A 112 7.43 -2.26 -19.94
CA MET A 112 7.35 -0.83 -19.61
C MET A 112 7.27 -0.55 -18.10
N TYR A 113 6.85 -1.54 -17.30
CA TYR A 113 6.46 -1.40 -15.89
C TYR A 113 7.63 -1.32 -14.90
N VAL A 114 8.62 -2.21 -15.02
CA VAL A 114 9.75 -2.29 -14.06
C VAL A 114 10.61 -1.02 -14.08
N ARG A 115 10.70 -0.37 -15.24
CA ARG A 115 11.51 0.83 -15.45
C ARG A 115 10.88 2.09 -14.83
N GLY A 116 9.55 2.17 -14.80
CA GLY A 116 8.80 3.25 -14.16
C GLY A 116 8.78 3.11 -12.64
N TYR A 117 8.47 1.91 -12.13
CA TYR A 117 8.43 1.60 -10.70
C TYR A 117 9.77 1.90 -9.99
N LEU A 118 10.89 1.43 -10.55
CA LEU A 118 12.22 1.67 -9.96
C LEU A 118 12.67 3.14 -10.03
N ARG A 119 12.21 3.92 -11.03
CA ARG A 119 12.55 5.34 -11.14
C ARG A 119 11.80 6.20 -10.13
N GLU A 120 10.53 5.90 -9.87
CA GLU A 120 9.69 6.73 -8.99
C GLU A 120 9.86 6.36 -7.51
N VAL A 121 10.12 5.09 -7.20
CA VAL A 121 10.55 4.67 -5.85
C VAL A 121 11.83 5.39 -5.44
N ALA A 122 12.78 5.62 -6.36
CA ALA A 122 13.99 6.40 -6.09
C ALA A 122 13.71 7.89 -5.79
N ARG A 123 12.61 8.46 -6.27
CA ARG A 123 12.23 9.87 -6.01
C ARG A 123 11.59 10.10 -4.65
N LEU A 124 10.88 9.11 -4.11
CA LEU A 124 10.28 9.18 -2.76
C LEU A 124 11.32 9.15 -1.61
N HIS A 125 12.62 9.08 -1.92
CA HIS A 125 13.70 9.14 -0.94
C HIS A 125 14.23 10.57 -0.64
N CYS A 126 13.65 11.63 -1.23
CA CYS A 126 14.19 12.98 -1.13
C CYS A 126 13.19 14.10 -0.77
N GLN A 127 12.17 13.81 0.03
CA GLN A 127 11.38 14.82 0.76
C GLN A 127 11.13 14.37 2.20
#